data_AF-A0A7D9JV77-F1
#
_entry.id   AF-A0A7D9JV77-F1
#
_cell.length_a   1.000
_cell.length_b   1.000
_cell.length_c   1.000
_cell.angle_alpha   90.00
_cell.angle_beta   90.00
_cell.angle_gamma   90.00
#
_symmetry.space_group_name_H-M   'P 1'
#
loop_
_entity.id
_entity.type
_entity.pdbx_description
1 polymer ?
#
loop_
_entity_poly.entity_id
_entity_poly.type
_entity_poly.pdbx_seq_one_letter_code
_entity_poly.pdbx_strand_id
1 'polypeptide(L)'
;MQWLMDTKQEEKAGEVKENQGNYMEAINLYMKAGLPARAARLAMSREELANSPELMERIAAALFKSGLYDKAGELFERVGKEQRALEAYKKGNAFRRAVELARMSFPREVVKLEEAWGNYLYSQKQMDAAINHYIEAGCTVKAIDAAIHARQWNKAVQILEVVDDKETAQKYYRLIAQHYAQAKEYKIAEKLYVKAGHPKDAIDMYTKANMYEAAHKLTVTCMEPDEVTSLYVTQAQQLEEQGKYKEAERLYLTINEPDYAINMYKKIKQYDQMIRLVKQYHEELLDDTHIHLAKELESENQLRQAEHHYVQAKDWKAAVNMYRSNEMWDEAYRVAKQHGGPTASKQVAYLWAKSLGGDSAVKLLTKFGLLETAIDYAADNG
;
A
#
# COMPACT_ATOMS: atom_id res chain seq x y z
N MET A 1 -54.97 -36.82 -46.40
CA MET A 1 -53.54 -36.65 -46.73
C MET A 1 -53.32 -35.55 -47.76
N GLN A 2 -53.87 -35.66 -48.99
CA GLN A 2 -53.72 -34.63 -50.04
C GLN A 2 -54.06 -33.20 -49.56
N TRP A 3 -55.25 -33.02 -48.98
CA TRP A 3 -55.73 -31.72 -48.49
C TRP A 3 -54.88 -31.06 -47.38
N LEU A 4 -54.22 -31.85 -46.53
CA LEU A 4 -53.35 -31.33 -45.46
C LEU A 4 -51.97 -30.90 -45.99
N MET A 5 -51.47 -31.63 -46.99
CA MET A 5 -50.22 -31.29 -47.69
C MET A 5 -50.41 -30.03 -48.55
N ASP A 6 -51.56 -29.92 -49.21
CA ASP A 6 -51.91 -28.78 -50.07
C ASP A 6 -52.18 -27.48 -49.27
N THR A 7 -52.53 -27.59 -47.98
CA THR A 7 -52.80 -26.45 -47.09
C THR A 7 -51.62 -26.08 -46.17
N LYS A 8 -50.42 -26.62 -46.43
CA LYS A 8 -49.19 -26.42 -45.61
C LYS A 8 -49.34 -26.83 -44.14
N GLN A 9 -50.25 -27.75 -43.82
CA GLN A 9 -50.43 -28.30 -42.46
C GLN A 9 -49.54 -29.54 -42.26
N GLU A 10 -48.25 -29.40 -42.56
CA GLU A 10 -47.28 -30.51 -42.58
C GLU A 10 -47.11 -31.18 -41.21
N GLU A 11 -47.27 -30.44 -40.11
CA GLU A 11 -47.25 -31.00 -38.75
C GLU A 11 -48.41 -31.97 -38.49
N LYS A 12 -49.65 -31.57 -38.82
CA LYS A 12 -50.84 -32.42 -38.64
C LYS A 12 -50.80 -33.63 -39.57
N ALA A 13 -50.25 -33.47 -40.77
CA ALA A 13 -50.00 -34.59 -41.67
C ALA A 13 -48.99 -35.59 -41.05
N GLY A 14 -47.95 -35.08 -40.39
CA GLY A 14 -46.99 -35.88 -39.62
C GLY A 14 -47.65 -36.66 -38.48
N GLU A 15 -48.52 -36.04 -37.69
CA GLU A 15 -49.26 -36.69 -36.58
C GLU A 15 -50.14 -37.84 -37.05
N VAL A 16 -50.87 -37.63 -38.13
CA VAL A 16 -51.71 -38.68 -38.73
C VAL A 16 -50.85 -39.87 -39.15
N LYS A 17 -49.67 -39.61 -39.72
CA LYS A 17 -48.74 -40.67 -40.13
C LYS A 17 -48.07 -41.38 -38.96
N GLU A 18 -47.74 -40.66 -37.90
CA GLU A 18 -47.22 -41.23 -36.66
C GLU A 18 -48.24 -42.19 -36.01
N ASN A 19 -49.51 -41.76 -35.92
CA ASN A 19 -50.61 -42.58 -35.39
C ASN A 19 -50.91 -43.81 -36.24
N GLN A 20 -50.61 -43.76 -37.54
CA GLN A 20 -50.75 -44.88 -38.48
C GLN A 20 -49.55 -45.85 -38.46
N GLY A 21 -48.52 -45.59 -37.65
CA GLY A 21 -47.30 -46.40 -37.60
C GLY A 21 -46.29 -46.13 -38.72
N ASN A 22 -46.55 -45.15 -39.59
CA ASN A 22 -45.67 -44.78 -40.70
C ASN A 22 -44.60 -43.77 -40.24
N TYR A 23 -43.71 -44.22 -39.36
CA TYR A 23 -42.79 -43.35 -38.63
C TYR A 23 -41.78 -42.61 -39.53
N MET A 24 -41.27 -43.24 -40.58
CA MET A 24 -40.32 -42.60 -41.51
C MET A 24 -40.95 -41.46 -42.32
N GLU A 25 -42.20 -41.63 -42.75
CA GLU A 25 -42.96 -40.58 -43.43
C GLU A 25 -43.29 -39.44 -42.47
N ALA A 26 -43.70 -39.76 -41.24
CA ALA A 26 -43.95 -38.77 -40.19
C ALA A 26 -42.70 -37.93 -39.89
N ILE A 27 -41.52 -38.54 -39.78
CA ILE A 27 -40.23 -37.83 -39.59
C ILE A 27 -39.96 -36.88 -40.76
N ASN A 28 -40.13 -37.32 -42.01
CA ASN A 28 -39.92 -36.46 -43.17
C ASN A 28 -40.90 -35.27 -43.18
N LEU A 29 -42.15 -35.47 -42.76
CA LEU A 29 -43.15 -34.41 -42.64
C LEU A 29 -42.79 -33.42 -41.52
N TYR A 30 -42.36 -33.90 -40.35
CA TYR A 30 -41.88 -33.03 -39.28
C TYR A 30 -40.63 -32.23 -39.67
N MET A 31 -39.74 -32.82 -40.45
CA MET A 31 -38.56 -32.13 -40.97
C MET A 31 -38.91 -31.03 -41.98
N LYS A 32 -39.90 -31.26 -42.85
CA LYS A 32 -40.42 -30.25 -43.79
C LYS A 32 -41.13 -29.11 -43.05
N ALA A 33 -41.90 -29.45 -42.01
CA ALA A 33 -42.60 -28.50 -41.16
C ALA A 33 -41.68 -27.61 -40.30
N GLY A 34 -40.36 -27.79 -40.37
CA GLY A 34 -39.42 -27.05 -39.53
C GLY A 34 -39.44 -27.49 -38.06
N LEU A 35 -39.86 -28.73 -37.77
CA LEU A 35 -39.95 -29.32 -36.44
C LEU A 35 -38.90 -30.43 -36.22
N PRO A 36 -37.59 -30.16 -36.39
CA PRO A 36 -36.55 -31.19 -36.29
C PRO A 36 -36.42 -31.77 -34.88
N ALA A 37 -36.80 -31.03 -33.82
CA ALA A 37 -36.85 -31.56 -32.46
C ALA A 37 -37.91 -32.66 -32.27
N ARG A 38 -39.04 -32.56 -32.98
CA ARG A 38 -40.10 -33.56 -32.94
C ARG A 38 -39.68 -34.80 -33.74
N ALA A 39 -39.11 -34.58 -34.93
CA ALA A 39 -38.48 -35.62 -35.73
C ALA A 39 -37.42 -36.40 -34.95
N ALA A 40 -36.53 -35.71 -34.23
CA ALA A 40 -35.50 -36.32 -33.40
C ALA A 40 -36.07 -37.20 -32.28
N ARG A 41 -37.08 -36.71 -31.55
CA ARG A 41 -37.73 -37.49 -30.49
C ARG A 41 -38.37 -38.78 -31.03
N LEU A 42 -39.09 -38.68 -32.15
CA LEU A 42 -39.72 -39.84 -32.78
C LEU A 42 -38.66 -40.84 -33.27
N ALA A 43 -37.60 -40.36 -33.94
CA ALA A 43 -36.50 -41.22 -34.40
C ALA A 43 -35.80 -41.94 -33.24
N MET A 44 -35.56 -41.24 -32.12
CA MET A 44 -34.93 -41.82 -30.92
C MET A 44 -35.82 -42.80 -30.16
N SER A 45 -37.15 -42.70 -30.30
CA SER A 45 -38.10 -43.59 -29.61
C SER A 45 -38.17 -45.01 -30.20
N ARG A 46 -37.56 -45.24 -31.37
CA ARG A 46 -37.58 -46.50 -32.11
C ARG A 46 -36.17 -46.97 -32.38
N GLU A 47 -35.80 -48.17 -31.94
CA GLU A 47 -34.45 -48.69 -32.10
C GLU A 47 -34.01 -48.79 -33.57
N GLU A 48 -34.90 -49.25 -34.45
CA GLU A 48 -34.63 -49.37 -35.90
C GLU A 48 -34.26 -48.03 -36.54
N LEU A 49 -34.96 -46.95 -36.15
CA LEU A 49 -34.72 -45.60 -36.70
C LEU A 49 -33.51 -44.94 -36.03
N ALA A 50 -33.33 -45.16 -34.73
CA ALA A 50 -32.22 -44.62 -33.95
C ALA A 50 -30.86 -45.20 -34.37
N ASN A 51 -30.87 -46.38 -35.02
CA ASN A 51 -29.70 -47.05 -35.56
C ASN A 51 -29.43 -46.72 -37.04
N SER A 52 -30.27 -45.92 -37.70
CA SER A 52 -30.03 -45.45 -39.07
C SER A 52 -29.13 -44.21 -39.07
N PRO A 53 -27.85 -44.32 -39.49
CA PRO A 53 -26.91 -43.20 -39.42
C PRO A 53 -27.28 -42.07 -40.38
N GLU A 54 -27.78 -42.37 -41.59
CA GLU A 54 -28.15 -41.35 -42.58
C GLU A 54 -29.36 -40.53 -42.13
N LEU A 55 -30.36 -41.18 -41.51
CA LEU A 55 -31.53 -40.49 -40.97
C LEU A 55 -31.13 -39.58 -39.81
N MET A 56 -30.36 -40.11 -38.86
CA MET A 56 -29.92 -39.38 -37.69
C MET A 56 -29.01 -38.19 -38.06
N GLU A 57 -28.12 -38.35 -39.05
CA GLU A 57 -27.31 -37.24 -39.57
C GLU A 57 -28.17 -36.15 -40.24
N ARG A 58 -29.19 -36.54 -41.03
CA ARG A 58 -30.13 -35.57 -41.63
C ARG A 58 -30.91 -34.79 -40.58
N ILE A 59 -31.40 -35.47 -39.55
CA ILE A 59 -32.11 -34.83 -38.42
C ILE A 59 -31.15 -33.90 -37.67
N ALA A 60 -29.92 -34.34 -37.36
CA ALA A 60 -28.90 -33.53 -36.71
C ALA A 60 -28.56 -32.27 -37.50
N ALA A 61 -28.42 -32.36 -38.83
CA ALA A 61 -28.17 -31.21 -39.69
C ALA A 61 -29.33 -30.21 -39.69
N ALA A 62 -30.58 -30.67 -39.60
CA ALA A 62 -31.73 -29.77 -39.49
C ALA A 62 -31.84 -29.12 -38.10
N LEU A 63 -31.57 -29.87 -37.02
CA LEU A 63 -31.47 -29.33 -35.66
C LEU A 63 -30.40 -28.23 -35.57
N PHE A 64 -29.25 -28.46 -36.20
CA PHE A 64 -28.18 -27.49 -36.27
C PHE A 64 -28.60 -26.22 -36.99
N LYS A 65 -29.26 -26.35 -38.16
CA LYS A 65 -29.79 -25.20 -38.91
C LYS A 65 -30.88 -24.45 -38.15
N SER A 66 -31.65 -25.12 -37.29
CA SER A 66 -32.68 -24.50 -36.45
C SER A 66 -32.14 -23.92 -35.13
N GLY A 67 -30.81 -23.89 -34.94
CA GLY A 67 -30.18 -23.35 -33.72
C GLY A 67 -30.27 -24.27 -32.49
N LEU A 68 -30.73 -25.52 -32.64
CA LEU A 68 -30.81 -26.50 -31.56
C LEU A 68 -29.50 -27.29 -31.46
N TYR A 69 -28.43 -26.57 -31.14
CA TYR A 69 -27.06 -27.06 -31.24
C TYR A 69 -26.75 -28.23 -30.29
N ASP A 70 -27.25 -28.22 -29.05
CA ASP A 70 -26.97 -29.29 -28.08
C ASP A 70 -27.48 -30.66 -28.55
N LYS A 71 -28.72 -30.68 -29.02
CA LYS A 71 -29.37 -31.89 -29.57
C LYS A 71 -28.74 -32.30 -30.89
N ALA A 72 -28.35 -31.35 -31.74
CA ALA A 72 -27.63 -31.65 -32.96
C ALA A 72 -26.29 -32.33 -32.66
N GLY A 73 -25.55 -31.84 -31.66
CA GLY A 73 -24.29 -32.42 -31.22
C GLY A 73 -24.44 -33.85 -30.71
N GLU A 74 -25.43 -34.11 -29.84
CA GLU A 74 -25.71 -35.47 -29.34
C GLU A 74 -25.96 -36.48 -30.48
N LEU A 75 -26.76 -36.07 -31.47
CA LEU A 75 -27.04 -36.93 -32.62
C LEU A 75 -25.81 -37.13 -33.50
N PHE A 76 -25.01 -36.09 -33.76
CA PHE A 76 -23.76 -36.21 -34.51
C PHE A 76 -22.75 -37.13 -33.82
N GLU A 77 -22.64 -37.06 -32.49
CA GLU A 77 -21.76 -37.92 -31.70
C GLU A 77 -22.21 -39.39 -31.82
N ARG A 78 -23.52 -39.66 -31.69
CA ARG A 78 -24.09 -41.01 -31.84
C ARG A 78 -23.82 -41.64 -33.21
N VAL A 79 -23.80 -40.83 -34.28
CA VAL A 79 -23.48 -41.32 -35.63
C VAL A 79 -21.98 -41.29 -35.97
N GLY A 80 -21.11 -41.02 -34.98
CA GLY A 80 -19.65 -40.99 -35.15
C GLY A 80 -19.14 -39.80 -35.98
N LYS A 81 -19.94 -38.74 -36.14
CA LYS A 81 -19.55 -37.50 -36.83
C LYS A 81 -18.96 -36.49 -35.85
N GLU A 82 -17.87 -36.88 -35.19
CA GLU A 82 -17.27 -36.16 -34.07
C GLU A 82 -16.92 -34.70 -34.40
N GLN A 83 -16.42 -34.42 -35.60
CA GLN A 83 -16.08 -33.04 -36.01
C GLN A 83 -17.33 -32.14 -36.10
N ARG A 84 -18.46 -32.68 -36.60
CA ARG A 84 -19.74 -31.95 -36.67
C ARG A 84 -20.36 -31.80 -35.29
N ALA A 85 -20.22 -32.83 -34.44
CA ALA A 85 -20.66 -32.77 -33.05
C ALA A 85 -19.93 -31.67 -32.28
N LEU A 86 -18.61 -31.59 -32.42
CA LEU A 86 -17.80 -30.56 -31.79
C LEU A 86 -18.18 -29.15 -32.26
N GLU A 87 -18.42 -28.96 -33.57
CA GLU A 87 -18.89 -27.67 -34.10
C GLU A 87 -20.25 -27.28 -33.51
N ALA A 88 -21.17 -28.25 -33.39
CA ALA A 88 -22.47 -28.03 -32.76
C ALA A 88 -22.31 -27.61 -31.30
N TYR A 89 -21.54 -28.36 -30.50
CA TYR A 89 -21.33 -28.00 -29.09
C TYR A 89 -20.65 -26.64 -28.90
N LYS A 90 -19.67 -26.29 -29.75
CA LYS A 90 -19.05 -24.96 -29.76
C LYS A 90 -20.08 -23.85 -30.03
N LYS A 91 -20.95 -24.01 -31.03
CA LYS A 91 -22.00 -23.02 -31.35
C LYS A 91 -23.11 -22.95 -30.29
N GLY A 92 -23.39 -24.06 -29.61
CA GLY A 92 -24.36 -24.13 -28.51
C GLY A 92 -23.85 -23.61 -27.17
N ASN A 93 -22.55 -23.28 -27.05
CA ASN A 93 -21.88 -23.04 -25.78
C ASN A 93 -21.96 -24.23 -24.80
N ALA A 94 -22.15 -25.45 -25.31
CA ALA A 94 -22.11 -26.69 -24.53
C ALA A 94 -20.67 -27.14 -24.28
N PHE A 95 -19.88 -26.27 -23.64
CA PHE A 95 -18.43 -26.44 -23.48
C PHE A 95 -18.05 -27.72 -22.74
N ARG A 96 -18.83 -28.13 -21.72
CA ARG A 96 -18.59 -29.38 -21.00
C ARG A 96 -18.52 -30.59 -21.93
N ARG A 97 -19.55 -30.77 -22.77
CA ARG A 97 -19.58 -31.87 -23.74
C ARG A 97 -18.56 -31.71 -24.85
N ALA A 98 -18.33 -30.47 -25.30
CA ALA A 98 -17.29 -30.18 -26.28
C ALA A 98 -15.90 -30.62 -25.79
N VAL A 99 -15.57 -30.34 -24.51
CA VAL A 99 -14.32 -30.73 -23.87
C VAL A 99 -14.24 -32.24 -23.67
N GLU A 100 -15.30 -32.89 -23.17
CA GLU A 100 -15.35 -34.34 -22.98
C GLU A 100 -15.08 -35.07 -24.31
N LEU A 101 -15.75 -34.67 -25.40
CA LEU A 101 -15.50 -35.19 -26.75
C LEU A 101 -14.08 -34.87 -27.24
N ALA A 102 -13.60 -33.64 -27.03
CA ALA A 102 -12.27 -33.24 -27.47
C ALA A 102 -11.15 -33.99 -26.75
N ARG A 103 -11.31 -34.34 -25.47
CA ARG A 103 -10.31 -35.14 -24.73
C ARG A 103 -10.10 -36.53 -25.36
N MET A 104 -11.16 -37.10 -25.94
CA MET A 104 -11.09 -38.42 -26.59
C MET A 104 -10.61 -38.33 -28.03
N SER A 105 -11.17 -37.39 -28.81
CA SER A 105 -11.03 -37.41 -30.27
C SER A 105 -10.23 -36.23 -30.84
N PHE A 106 -10.11 -35.12 -30.09
CA PHE A 106 -9.40 -33.91 -30.53
C PHE A 106 -8.51 -33.27 -29.45
N PRO A 107 -7.48 -33.95 -28.90
CA PRO A 107 -6.71 -33.46 -27.74
C PRO A 107 -6.09 -32.07 -27.94
N ARG A 108 -5.73 -31.72 -29.19
CA ARG A 108 -5.16 -30.41 -29.55
C ARG A 108 -6.15 -29.24 -29.43
N GLU A 109 -7.45 -29.52 -29.42
CA GLU A 109 -8.51 -28.51 -29.31
C GLU A 109 -8.94 -28.26 -27.87
N VAL A 110 -8.58 -29.14 -26.92
CA VAL A 110 -8.98 -29.04 -25.50
C VAL A 110 -8.58 -27.69 -24.92
N VAL A 111 -7.32 -27.28 -25.07
CA VAL A 111 -6.82 -26.01 -24.53
C VAL A 111 -7.62 -24.81 -25.03
N LYS A 112 -7.93 -24.76 -26.33
CA LYS A 112 -8.73 -23.68 -26.94
C LYS A 112 -10.18 -23.69 -26.43
N LEU A 113 -10.74 -24.88 -26.20
CA LEU A 113 -12.08 -25.06 -25.68
C LEU A 113 -12.18 -24.64 -24.21
N GLU A 114 -11.20 -25.01 -23.39
CA GLU A 114 -11.11 -24.57 -21.99
C GLU A 114 -10.99 -23.04 -21.92
N GLU A 115 -10.19 -22.41 -22.79
CA GLU A 115 -10.10 -20.96 -22.86
C GLU A 115 -11.45 -20.32 -23.25
N ALA A 116 -12.11 -20.86 -24.28
CA ALA A 116 -13.42 -20.37 -24.72
C ALA A 116 -14.50 -20.54 -23.64
N TRP A 117 -14.44 -21.65 -22.90
CA TRP A 117 -15.33 -21.90 -21.77
C TRP A 117 -15.09 -20.89 -20.64
N GLY A 118 -13.82 -20.65 -20.28
CA GLY A 118 -13.44 -19.60 -19.33
C GLY A 118 -13.96 -18.22 -19.75
N ASN A 119 -13.76 -17.83 -21.01
CA ASN A 119 -14.25 -16.55 -21.56
C ASN A 119 -15.79 -16.46 -21.47
N TYR A 120 -16.49 -17.54 -21.80
CA TYR A 120 -17.95 -17.59 -21.71
C TYR A 120 -18.43 -17.44 -20.26
N LEU A 121 -17.88 -18.20 -19.31
CA LEU A 121 -18.23 -18.09 -17.88
C LEU A 121 -17.92 -16.69 -17.33
N TYR A 122 -16.80 -16.10 -17.73
CA TYR A 122 -16.43 -14.74 -17.37
C TYR A 122 -17.47 -13.72 -17.87
N SER A 123 -17.94 -13.86 -19.12
CA SER A 123 -19.02 -13.03 -19.68
C SER A 123 -20.35 -13.16 -18.93
N GLN A 124 -20.61 -14.34 -18.35
CA GLN A 124 -21.78 -14.62 -17.49
C GLN A 124 -21.57 -14.18 -16.03
N LYS A 125 -20.46 -13.47 -15.73
CA LYS A 125 -20.05 -13.06 -14.37
C LYS A 125 -19.77 -14.23 -13.42
N GLN A 126 -19.58 -15.44 -13.94
CA GLN A 126 -19.18 -16.63 -13.17
C GLN A 126 -17.66 -16.73 -13.11
N MET A 127 -17.02 -15.67 -12.61
CA MET A 127 -15.56 -15.52 -12.62
C MET A 127 -14.86 -16.63 -11.82
N ASP A 128 -15.45 -17.05 -10.69
CA ASP A 128 -14.91 -18.13 -9.86
C ASP A 128 -14.76 -19.46 -10.64
N ALA A 129 -15.81 -19.86 -11.35
CA ALA A 129 -15.79 -21.05 -12.18
C ALA A 129 -14.80 -20.91 -13.37
N ALA A 130 -14.68 -19.70 -13.94
CA ALA A 130 -13.79 -19.43 -15.06
C ALA A 130 -12.30 -19.64 -14.72
N ILE A 131 -11.90 -19.45 -13.45
CA ILE A 131 -10.48 -19.54 -13.03
C ILE A 131 -9.90 -20.91 -13.40
N ASN A 132 -10.59 -22.00 -13.08
CA ASN A 132 -10.07 -23.34 -13.31
C ASN A 132 -9.91 -23.62 -14.81
N HIS A 133 -10.87 -23.19 -15.63
CA HIS A 133 -10.79 -23.35 -17.09
C HIS A 133 -9.65 -22.53 -17.70
N TYR A 134 -9.38 -21.31 -17.20
CA TYR A 134 -8.20 -20.55 -17.63
C TYR A 134 -6.88 -21.21 -17.22
N ILE A 135 -6.82 -21.84 -16.05
CA ILE A 135 -5.64 -22.61 -15.61
C ILE A 135 -5.44 -23.83 -16.52
N GLU A 136 -6.48 -24.60 -16.81
CA GLU A 136 -6.41 -25.76 -17.71
C GLU A 136 -6.03 -25.36 -19.14
N ALA A 137 -6.41 -24.15 -19.56
CA ALA A 137 -6.01 -23.57 -20.83
C ALA A 137 -4.57 -22.99 -20.84
N GLY A 138 -3.88 -22.93 -19.70
CA GLY A 138 -2.57 -22.27 -19.58
C GLY A 138 -2.61 -20.74 -19.70
N CYS A 139 -3.79 -20.14 -19.67
CA CYS A 139 -4.01 -18.69 -19.77
C CYS A 139 -3.88 -18.01 -18.40
N THR A 140 -2.66 -18.01 -17.84
CA THR A 140 -2.37 -17.55 -16.47
C THR A 140 -2.84 -16.13 -16.18
N VAL A 141 -2.63 -15.18 -17.09
CA VAL A 141 -3.06 -13.78 -16.94
C VAL A 141 -4.57 -13.67 -16.75
N LYS A 142 -5.35 -14.36 -17.62
CA LYS A 142 -6.82 -14.39 -17.51
C LYS A 142 -7.28 -15.07 -16.22
N ALA A 143 -6.57 -16.12 -15.78
CA ALA A 143 -6.86 -16.80 -14.52
C ALA A 143 -6.64 -15.87 -13.31
N ILE A 144 -5.56 -15.08 -13.32
CA ILE A 144 -5.28 -14.08 -12.27
C ILE A 144 -6.34 -12.98 -12.27
N ASP A 145 -6.67 -12.43 -13.44
CA ASP A 145 -7.72 -11.41 -13.56
C ASP A 145 -9.06 -11.94 -13.04
N ALA A 146 -9.45 -13.15 -13.44
CA ALA A 146 -10.67 -13.79 -12.94
C ALA A 146 -10.66 -13.99 -11.42
N ALA A 147 -9.53 -14.41 -10.85
CA ALA A 147 -9.38 -14.58 -9.40
C ALA A 147 -9.49 -13.25 -8.65
N ILE A 148 -8.89 -12.18 -9.17
CA ILE A 148 -8.98 -10.82 -8.59
C ILE A 148 -10.42 -10.31 -8.63
N HIS A 149 -11.10 -10.42 -9.78
CA HIS A 149 -12.50 -9.97 -9.90
C HIS A 149 -13.46 -10.82 -9.05
N ALA A 150 -13.17 -12.11 -8.86
CA ALA A 150 -13.89 -12.99 -7.94
C ALA A 150 -13.53 -12.77 -6.45
N ARG A 151 -12.64 -11.80 -6.14
CA ARG A 151 -12.11 -11.53 -4.78
C ARG A 151 -11.39 -12.71 -4.14
N GLN A 152 -10.89 -13.65 -4.93
CA GLN A 152 -10.11 -14.80 -4.47
C GLN A 152 -8.62 -14.47 -4.46
N TRP A 153 -8.22 -13.52 -3.61
CA TRP A 153 -6.86 -13.00 -3.53
C TRP A 153 -5.82 -14.08 -3.23
N ASN A 154 -6.13 -15.03 -2.35
CA ASN A 154 -5.25 -16.17 -2.06
C ASN A 154 -5.00 -17.04 -3.30
N LYS A 155 -6.06 -17.30 -4.09
CA LYS A 155 -5.95 -18.08 -5.33
C LYS A 155 -5.17 -17.29 -6.38
N ALA A 156 -5.39 -15.98 -6.47
CA ALA A 156 -4.61 -15.10 -7.36
C ALA A 156 -3.10 -15.16 -7.05
N VAL A 157 -2.71 -15.13 -5.76
CA VAL A 157 -1.30 -15.27 -5.34
C VAL A 157 -0.74 -16.65 -5.72
N GLN A 158 -1.50 -17.73 -5.49
CA GLN A 158 -1.05 -19.08 -5.84
C GLN A 158 -0.82 -19.25 -7.35
N ILE A 159 -1.72 -18.72 -8.18
CA ILE A 159 -1.55 -18.74 -9.64
C ILE A 159 -0.30 -17.94 -10.04
N LEU A 160 -0.09 -16.79 -9.39
CA LEU A 160 1.03 -15.89 -9.65
C LEU A 160 2.40 -16.50 -9.33
N GLU A 161 2.48 -17.42 -8.36
CA GLU A 161 3.73 -18.11 -8.02
C GLU A 161 4.22 -19.05 -9.12
N VAL A 162 3.35 -19.44 -10.05
CA VAL A 162 3.66 -20.34 -11.18
C VAL A 162 3.93 -19.55 -12.48
N VAL A 163 3.82 -18.22 -12.46
CA VAL A 163 4.06 -17.39 -13.65
C VAL A 163 5.55 -17.17 -13.87
N ASP A 164 6.06 -17.64 -15.01
CA ASP A 164 7.47 -17.46 -15.40
C ASP A 164 7.82 -16.02 -15.82
N ASP A 165 6.84 -15.30 -16.39
CA ASP A 165 7.03 -13.92 -16.82
C ASP A 165 7.11 -12.95 -15.63
N LYS A 166 8.34 -12.52 -15.34
CA LYS A 166 8.66 -11.63 -14.21
C LYS A 166 7.97 -10.27 -14.33
N GLU A 167 7.85 -9.68 -15.51
CA GLU A 167 7.26 -8.33 -15.66
C GLU A 167 5.77 -8.35 -15.36
N THR A 168 5.05 -9.32 -15.93
CA THR A 168 3.63 -9.51 -15.63
C THR A 168 3.44 -9.87 -14.16
N ALA A 169 4.30 -10.74 -13.61
CA ALA A 169 4.22 -11.13 -12.21
C ALA A 169 4.35 -9.93 -11.26
N GLN A 170 5.33 -9.05 -11.50
CA GLN A 170 5.56 -7.84 -10.70
C GLN A 170 4.33 -6.91 -10.66
N LYS A 171 3.68 -6.69 -11.82
CA LYS A 171 2.47 -5.85 -11.91
C LYS A 171 1.35 -6.38 -11.01
N TYR A 172 1.08 -7.68 -11.08
CA TYR A 172 0.04 -8.30 -10.26
C TYR A 172 0.42 -8.41 -8.78
N TYR A 173 1.68 -8.69 -8.45
CA TYR A 173 2.15 -8.67 -7.06
C TYR A 173 1.90 -7.30 -6.42
N ARG A 174 2.22 -6.22 -7.13
CA ARG A 174 1.97 -4.85 -6.65
C ARG A 174 0.48 -4.57 -6.44
N LEU A 175 -0.37 -4.96 -7.39
CA LEU A 175 -1.82 -4.77 -7.30
C LEU A 175 -2.43 -5.52 -6.11
N ILE A 176 -2.06 -6.79 -5.93
CA ILE A 176 -2.54 -7.62 -4.81
C ILE A 176 -1.99 -7.10 -3.47
N ALA A 177 -0.74 -6.63 -3.45
CA ALA A 177 -0.15 -6.02 -2.25
C ALA A 177 -0.93 -4.77 -1.80
N GLN A 178 -1.32 -3.90 -2.74
CA GLN A 178 -2.14 -2.72 -2.45
C GLN A 178 -3.49 -3.09 -1.81
N HIS A 179 -4.14 -4.16 -2.27
CA HIS A 179 -5.36 -4.67 -1.65
C HIS A 179 -5.13 -5.11 -0.19
N TYR A 180 -4.10 -5.92 0.07
CA TYR A 180 -3.80 -6.37 1.44
C TYR A 180 -3.37 -5.20 2.35
N ALA A 181 -2.69 -4.19 1.81
CA ALA A 181 -2.36 -2.96 2.53
C ALA A 181 -3.62 -2.21 2.99
N GLN A 182 -4.62 -2.07 2.10
CA GLN A 182 -5.91 -1.46 2.43
C GLN A 182 -6.71 -2.29 3.44
N ALA A 183 -6.61 -3.61 3.36
CA ALA A 183 -7.19 -4.55 4.33
C ALA A 183 -6.46 -4.57 5.69
N LYS A 184 -5.36 -3.81 5.84
CA LYS A 184 -4.48 -3.77 7.02
C LYS A 184 -3.75 -5.08 7.31
N GLU A 185 -3.66 -5.96 6.32
CA GLU A 185 -2.89 -7.20 6.37
C GLU A 185 -1.43 -6.93 5.97
N TYR A 186 -0.76 -6.08 6.76
CA TYR A 186 0.52 -5.48 6.39
C TYR A 186 1.63 -6.50 6.13
N LYS A 187 1.67 -7.60 6.89
CA LYS A 187 2.68 -8.66 6.70
C LYS A 187 2.56 -9.38 5.37
N ILE A 188 1.33 -9.55 4.86
CA ILE A 188 1.10 -10.18 3.55
C ILE A 188 1.46 -9.18 2.46
N ALA A 189 1.01 -7.93 2.61
CA ALA A 189 1.34 -6.85 1.68
C ALA A 189 2.85 -6.64 1.53
N GLU A 190 3.61 -6.62 2.64
CA GLU A 190 5.08 -6.52 2.63
C GLU A 190 5.72 -7.59 1.74
N LYS A 191 5.38 -8.86 1.97
CA LYS A 191 5.93 -9.98 1.19
C LYS A 191 5.66 -9.81 -0.30
N LEU A 192 4.46 -9.35 -0.65
CA LEU A 192 4.07 -9.16 -2.05
C LEU A 192 4.75 -7.93 -2.68
N TYR A 193 4.90 -6.82 -1.95
CA TYR A 193 5.65 -5.64 -2.43
C TYR A 193 7.13 -5.94 -2.67
N VAL A 194 7.76 -6.71 -1.77
CA VAL A 194 9.14 -7.15 -1.95
C VAL A 194 9.25 -8.08 -3.17
N LYS A 195 8.34 -9.05 -3.33
CA LYS A 195 8.27 -9.88 -4.54
C LYS A 195 8.04 -9.07 -5.82
N ALA A 196 7.30 -7.96 -5.73
CA ALA A 196 7.09 -7.03 -6.84
C ALA A 196 8.32 -6.17 -7.18
N GLY A 197 9.40 -6.22 -6.39
CA GLY A 197 10.56 -5.33 -6.57
C GLY A 197 10.30 -3.90 -6.10
N HIS A 198 9.29 -3.67 -5.25
CA HIS A 198 8.90 -2.35 -4.74
C HIS A 198 8.93 -2.30 -3.20
N PRO A 199 10.08 -2.51 -2.55
CA PRO A 199 10.19 -2.43 -1.09
C PRO A 199 9.84 -1.04 -0.55
N LYS A 200 10.08 0.03 -1.33
CA LYS A 200 9.69 1.41 -0.99
C LYS A 200 8.19 1.56 -0.73
N ASP A 201 7.35 0.93 -1.56
CA ASP A 201 5.88 0.94 -1.35
C ASP A 201 5.47 0.26 -0.02
N ALA A 202 6.18 -0.79 0.39
CA ALA A 202 5.94 -1.45 1.68
C ALA A 202 6.42 -0.61 2.88
N ILE A 203 7.54 0.09 2.74
CA ILE A 203 8.02 1.03 3.76
C ILE A 203 7.00 2.15 3.93
N ASP A 204 6.59 2.80 2.83
CA ASP A 204 5.57 3.85 2.84
C ASP A 204 4.25 3.38 3.48
N MET A 205 3.84 2.14 3.20
CA MET A 205 2.68 1.51 3.82
C MET A 205 2.84 1.44 5.35
N TYR A 206 3.97 0.90 5.84
CA TYR A 206 4.22 0.80 7.28
C TYR A 206 4.29 2.17 7.94
N THR A 207 4.92 3.15 7.30
CA THR A 207 5.05 4.46 7.92
C THR A 207 3.73 5.22 7.95
N LYS A 208 2.89 5.11 6.91
CA LYS A 208 1.50 5.61 6.93
C LYS A 208 0.65 4.95 8.02
N ALA A 209 0.95 3.69 8.35
CA ALA A 209 0.30 2.95 9.43
C ALA A 209 0.89 3.21 10.82
N ASN A 210 1.84 4.15 10.96
CA ASN A 210 2.60 4.42 12.20
C ASN A 210 3.38 3.21 12.76
N MET A 211 3.72 2.23 11.91
CA MET A 211 4.47 1.02 12.28
C MET A 211 5.97 1.19 11.96
N TYR A 212 6.59 2.15 12.62
CA TYR A 212 7.95 2.61 12.33
C TYR A 212 9.03 1.54 12.52
N GLU A 213 8.87 0.63 13.49
CA GLU A 213 9.82 -0.47 13.71
C GLU A 213 9.83 -1.46 12.53
N ALA A 214 8.66 -1.78 11.98
CA ALA A 214 8.54 -2.66 10.83
C ALA A 214 9.08 -1.99 9.56
N ALA A 215 8.76 -0.70 9.37
CA ALA A 215 9.34 0.13 8.31
C ALA A 215 10.87 0.12 8.38
N HIS A 216 11.44 0.38 9.56
CA HIS A 216 12.89 0.45 9.75
C HIS A 216 13.57 -0.90 9.47
N LYS A 217 13.02 -1.99 10.01
CA LYS A 217 13.54 -3.34 9.76
C LYS A 217 13.59 -3.67 8.26
N LEU A 218 12.52 -3.37 7.53
CA LEU A 218 12.47 -3.61 6.09
C LEU A 218 13.46 -2.72 5.34
N THR A 219 13.62 -1.48 5.79
CA THR A 219 14.48 -0.48 5.17
C THR A 219 15.95 -0.87 5.26
N VAL A 220 16.42 -1.31 6.44
CA VAL A 220 17.78 -1.82 6.65
C VAL A 220 18.06 -3.10 5.83
N THR A 221 17.02 -3.88 5.53
CA THR A 221 17.18 -5.14 4.79
C THR A 221 17.22 -4.94 3.27
N CYS A 222 16.52 -3.93 2.76
CA CYS A 222 16.19 -3.81 1.33
C CYS A 222 16.77 -2.59 0.61
N MET A 223 17.39 -1.64 1.33
CA MET A 223 17.85 -0.37 0.76
C MET A 223 19.27 -0.02 1.21
N GLU A 224 19.98 0.72 0.35
CA GLU A 224 21.29 1.29 0.69
C GLU A 224 21.14 2.39 1.75
N PRO A 225 22.05 2.50 2.74
CA PRO A 225 21.93 3.42 3.88
C PRO A 225 21.62 4.87 3.50
N ASP A 226 22.18 5.38 2.40
CA ASP A 226 21.98 6.78 1.98
C ASP A 226 20.54 7.06 1.50
N GLU A 227 19.91 6.11 0.80
CA GLU A 227 18.52 6.26 0.36
C GLU A 227 17.55 6.19 1.55
N VAL A 228 17.90 5.39 2.57
CA VAL A 228 17.15 5.28 3.82
C VAL A 228 17.13 6.62 4.56
N THR A 229 18.30 7.21 4.76
CA THR A 229 18.45 8.50 5.44
C THR A 229 17.62 9.57 4.72
N SER A 230 17.71 9.66 3.39
CA SER A 230 16.93 10.63 2.60
C SER A 230 15.42 10.49 2.78
N LEU A 231 14.90 9.26 2.79
CA LEU A 231 13.47 9.00 2.95
C LEU A 231 12.97 9.43 4.33
N TYR A 232 13.68 9.01 5.38
CA TYR A 232 13.33 9.32 6.77
C TYR A 232 13.43 10.82 7.05
N VAL A 233 14.45 11.50 6.53
CA VAL A 233 14.60 12.95 6.66
C VAL A 233 13.43 13.68 5.99
N THR A 234 13.06 13.31 4.76
CA THR A 234 11.94 13.94 4.04
C THR A 234 10.63 13.76 4.82
N GLN A 235 10.41 12.59 5.39
CA GLN A 235 9.22 12.31 6.17
C GLN A 235 9.20 13.05 7.52
N ALA A 236 10.34 13.13 8.21
CA ALA A 236 10.46 13.89 9.44
C ALA A 236 10.20 15.38 9.20
N GLN A 237 10.71 15.95 8.10
CA GLN A 237 10.42 17.33 7.68
C GLN A 237 8.92 17.58 7.44
N GLN A 238 8.21 16.64 6.81
CA GLN A 238 6.74 16.76 6.66
C GLN A 238 6.01 16.74 8.01
N LEU A 239 6.52 16.00 8.99
CA LEU A 239 5.96 16.00 10.35
C LEU A 239 6.29 17.30 11.10
N GLU A 240 7.46 17.90 10.84
CA GLU A 240 7.80 19.24 11.33
C GLU A 240 6.81 20.29 10.83
N GLU A 241 6.49 20.28 9.52
CA GLU A 241 5.51 21.18 8.91
C GLU A 241 4.10 21.01 9.52
N GLN A 242 3.76 19.80 9.96
CA GLN A 242 2.50 19.50 10.66
C GLN A 242 2.53 19.83 12.16
N GLY A 243 3.67 20.28 12.69
CA GLY A 243 3.87 20.57 14.12
C GLY A 243 4.02 19.32 15.01
N LYS A 244 4.24 18.14 14.43
CA LYS A 244 4.37 16.86 15.15
C LYS A 244 5.84 16.57 15.52
N TYR A 245 6.45 17.47 16.27
CA TYR A 245 7.90 17.46 16.53
C TYR A 245 8.40 16.20 17.24
N LYS A 246 7.63 15.61 18.16
CA LYS A 246 8.03 14.37 18.85
C LYS A 246 8.11 13.16 17.90
N GLU A 247 7.23 13.11 16.91
CA GLU A 247 7.24 12.05 15.91
C GLU A 247 8.41 12.24 14.93
N ALA A 248 8.69 13.49 14.54
CA ALA A 248 9.86 13.86 13.75
C ALA A 248 11.17 13.52 14.47
N GLU A 249 11.32 13.87 15.76
CA GLU A 249 12.46 13.49 16.60
C GLU A 249 12.68 11.97 16.56
N ARG A 250 11.61 11.18 16.75
CA ARG A 250 11.73 9.71 16.73
C ARG A 250 12.25 9.21 15.38
N LEU A 251 11.83 9.80 14.26
CA LEU A 251 12.34 9.42 12.95
C LEU A 251 13.83 9.72 12.79
N TYR A 252 14.28 10.92 13.19
CA TYR A 252 15.69 11.30 13.14
C TYR A 252 16.57 10.41 14.03
N LEU A 253 16.10 10.07 15.23
CA LEU A 253 16.82 9.16 16.12
C LEU A 253 16.84 7.72 15.60
N THR A 254 15.81 7.29 14.86
CA THR A 254 15.76 5.93 14.27
C THR A 254 16.84 5.72 13.22
N ILE A 255 17.25 6.78 12.50
CA ILE A 255 18.37 6.75 11.55
C ILE A 255 19.71 7.15 12.17
N ASN A 256 19.76 7.31 13.50
CA ASN A 256 20.96 7.74 14.24
C ASN A 256 21.53 9.10 13.80
N GLU A 257 20.66 10.02 13.38
CA GLU A 257 21.03 11.39 12.98
C GLU A 257 20.39 12.43 13.93
N PRO A 258 20.89 12.55 15.18
CA PRO A 258 20.32 13.45 16.20
C PRO A 258 20.44 14.94 15.82
N ASP A 259 21.40 15.31 14.98
CA ASP A 259 21.64 16.69 14.55
C ASP A 259 20.43 17.33 13.85
N TYR A 260 19.67 16.55 13.06
CA TYR A 260 18.44 17.04 12.46
C TYR A 260 17.38 17.40 13.52
N ALA A 261 17.23 16.56 14.54
CA ALA A 261 16.31 16.83 15.65
C ALA A 261 16.75 18.03 16.50
N ILE A 262 18.06 18.18 16.75
CA ILE A 262 18.63 19.33 17.44
C ILE A 262 18.34 20.62 16.67
N ASN A 263 18.60 20.64 15.36
CA ASN A 263 18.34 21.80 14.51
C ASN A 263 16.84 22.12 14.40
N MET A 264 15.98 21.11 14.31
CA MET A 264 14.53 21.26 14.38
C MET A 264 14.13 21.98 15.67
N TYR A 265 14.55 21.48 16.84
CA TYR A 265 14.21 22.06 18.14
C TYR A 265 14.77 23.48 18.32
N LYS A 266 15.95 23.76 17.77
CA LYS A 266 16.53 25.09 17.71
C LYS A 266 15.65 26.06 16.92
N LYS A 267 15.22 25.70 15.71
CA LYS A 267 14.38 26.54 14.84
C LYS A 267 13.04 26.92 15.48
N ILE A 268 12.44 26.00 16.22
CA ILE A 268 11.15 26.23 16.92
C ILE A 268 11.31 26.83 18.33
N LYS A 269 12.54 27.21 18.72
CA LYS A 269 12.88 27.78 20.03
C LYS A 269 12.50 26.91 21.24
N GLN A 270 12.41 25.59 21.06
CA GLN A 270 12.20 24.64 22.15
C GLN A 270 13.55 24.19 22.72
N TYR A 271 14.24 25.12 23.36
CA TYR A 271 15.62 24.93 23.80
C TYR A 271 15.80 23.82 24.84
N ASP A 272 14.80 23.55 25.69
CA ASP A 272 14.87 22.46 26.66
C ASP A 272 15.04 21.09 25.98
N GLN A 273 14.31 20.86 24.88
CA GLN A 273 14.41 19.61 24.11
C GLN A 273 15.72 19.54 23.33
N MET A 274 16.15 20.67 22.77
CA MET A 274 17.46 20.78 22.11
C MET A 274 18.59 20.42 23.07
N ILE A 275 18.63 21.02 24.27
CA ILE A 275 19.65 20.75 25.29
C ILE A 275 19.59 19.30 25.78
N ARG A 276 18.39 18.71 25.93
CA ARG A 276 18.25 17.28 26.24
C ARG A 276 18.97 16.41 25.21
N LEU A 277 18.78 16.68 23.93
CA LEU A 277 19.40 15.92 22.85
C LEU A 277 20.90 16.16 22.77
N VAL A 278 21.36 17.41 22.87
CA VAL A 278 22.79 17.74 22.90
C VAL A 278 23.48 17.04 24.06
N LYS A 279 22.90 17.08 25.27
CA LYS A 279 23.45 16.38 26.44
C LYS A 279 23.55 14.86 26.23
N GLN A 280 22.62 14.27 25.48
CA GLN A 280 22.57 12.83 25.28
C GLN A 280 23.52 12.34 24.17
N TYR A 281 23.66 13.10 23.08
CA TYR A 281 24.37 12.67 21.87
C TYR A 281 25.67 13.44 21.59
N HIS A 282 25.83 14.63 22.15
CA HIS A 282 26.96 15.56 21.94
C HIS A 282 27.35 16.26 23.26
N GLU A 283 27.66 15.48 24.29
CA GLU A 283 27.99 16.02 25.63
C GLU A 283 29.16 17.01 25.58
N GLU A 284 30.11 16.80 24.67
CA GLU A 284 31.25 17.67 24.44
C GLU A 284 30.88 19.07 23.96
N LEU A 285 29.74 19.24 23.29
CA LEU A 285 29.26 20.52 22.77
C LEU A 285 28.29 21.23 23.73
N LEU A 286 27.99 20.62 24.88
CA LEU A 286 26.94 21.10 25.78
C LEU A 286 27.24 22.50 26.34
N ASP A 287 28.45 22.72 26.85
CA ASP A 287 28.86 24.00 27.44
C ASP A 287 28.84 25.12 26.36
N ASP A 288 29.38 24.85 25.18
CA ASP A 288 29.38 25.78 24.04
C ASP A 288 27.95 26.10 23.57
N THR A 289 27.08 25.09 23.54
CA THR A 289 25.66 25.26 23.18
C THR A 289 24.94 26.15 24.17
N HIS A 290 25.19 25.98 25.47
CA HIS A 290 24.65 26.85 26.51
C HIS A 290 25.13 28.31 26.34
N ILE A 291 26.40 28.54 26.01
CA ILE A 291 26.93 29.89 25.77
C ILE A 291 26.28 30.54 24.54
N HIS A 292 26.17 29.80 23.43
CA HIS A 292 25.55 30.30 22.20
C HIS A 292 24.08 30.68 22.43
N LEU A 293 23.34 29.82 23.12
CA LEU A 293 21.95 30.05 23.45
C LEU A 293 21.78 31.24 24.40
N ALA A 294 22.67 31.40 25.39
CA ALA A 294 22.65 32.52 26.31
C ALA A 294 22.82 33.87 25.58
N LYS A 295 23.75 33.94 24.61
CA LYS A 295 23.95 35.14 23.76
C LYS A 295 22.74 35.45 22.88
N GLU A 296 22.10 34.43 22.33
CA GLU A 296 20.89 34.59 21.52
C GLU A 296 19.73 35.13 22.38
N LEU A 297 19.50 34.55 23.55
CA LEU A 297 18.49 35.01 24.52
C LEU A 297 18.79 36.41 25.08
N GLU A 298 20.05 36.76 25.27
CA GLU A 298 20.49 38.11 25.64
C GLU A 298 20.11 39.13 24.57
N SER A 299 20.32 38.81 23.28
CA SER A 299 19.92 39.67 22.17
C SER A 299 18.40 39.85 22.05
N GLU A 300 17.63 38.86 22.52
CA GLU A 300 16.17 38.92 22.62
C GLU A 300 15.68 39.58 23.93
N ASN A 301 16.60 40.13 24.74
CA ASN A 301 16.34 40.75 26.04
C ASN A 301 15.71 39.80 27.08
N GLN A 302 15.87 38.49 26.91
CA GLN A 302 15.40 37.46 27.85
C GLN A 302 16.47 37.16 28.92
N LEU A 303 16.88 38.20 29.64
CA LEU A 303 18.07 38.19 30.50
C LEU A 303 18.08 37.09 31.57
N ARG A 304 16.93 36.75 32.15
CA ARG A 304 16.82 35.66 33.15
C ARG A 304 17.08 34.27 32.57
N GLN A 305 16.62 34.03 31.33
CA GLN A 305 16.89 32.75 30.66
C GLN A 305 18.35 32.71 30.18
N ALA A 306 18.87 33.83 29.67
CA ALA A 306 20.29 33.96 29.33
C ALA A 306 21.21 33.69 30.54
N GLU A 307 20.90 34.26 31.72
CA GLU A 307 21.61 33.96 32.98
C GLU A 307 21.62 32.46 33.27
N HIS A 308 20.47 31.80 33.18
CA HIS A 308 20.37 30.36 33.42
C HIS A 308 21.36 29.59 32.55
N HIS A 309 21.39 29.87 31.24
CA HIS A 309 22.29 29.16 30.32
C HIS A 309 23.78 29.53 30.54
N TYR A 310 24.12 30.80 30.79
CA TYR A 310 25.49 31.20 31.15
C TYR A 310 26.00 30.49 32.42
N VAL A 311 25.14 30.35 33.43
CA VAL A 311 25.48 29.64 34.67
C VAL A 311 25.63 28.14 34.43
N GLN A 312 24.78 27.51 33.61
CA GLN A 312 24.92 26.09 33.25
C GLN A 312 26.24 25.83 32.51
N ALA A 313 26.67 26.74 31.63
CA ALA A 313 27.99 26.69 30.98
C ALA A 313 29.18 27.03 31.91
N LYS A 314 28.94 27.24 33.20
CA LYS A 314 29.94 27.66 34.21
C LYS A 314 30.59 29.03 33.91
N ASP A 315 30.02 29.81 32.99
CA ASP A 315 30.45 31.18 32.67
C ASP A 315 29.55 32.22 33.32
N TRP A 316 29.52 32.21 34.65
CA TRP A 316 28.79 33.22 35.43
C TRP A 316 29.35 34.64 35.20
N LYS A 317 30.60 34.79 34.72
CA LYS A 317 31.20 36.09 34.41
C LYS A 317 30.50 36.74 33.22
N ALA A 318 30.16 35.96 32.19
CA ALA A 318 29.36 36.44 31.08
C ALA A 318 27.97 36.92 31.54
N ALA A 319 27.29 36.19 32.42
CA ALA A 319 26.01 36.62 33.01
C ALA A 319 26.12 37.94 33.79
N VAL A 320 27.18 38.11 34.59
CA VAL A 320 27.44 39.37 35.30
C VAL A 320 27.69 40.53 34.33
N ASN A 321 28.48 40.29 33.28
CA ASN A 321 28.75 41.30 32.26
C ASN A 321 27.49 41.70 31.49
N MET A 322 26.64 40.73 31.13
CA MET A 322 25.32 40.97 30.51
C MET A 322 24.47 41.91 31.37
N TYR A 323 24.28 41.60 32.66
CA TYR A 323 23.48 42.44 33.55
C TYR A 323 24.09 43.83 33.76
N ARG A 324 25.42 43.91 33.82
CA ARG A 324 26.14 45.19 33.92
C ARG A 324 25.90 46.07 32.70
N SER A 325 25.99 45.51 31.49
CA SER A 325 25.78 46.24 30.24
C SER A 325 24.34 46.75 30.10
N ASN A 326 23.38 46.12 30.78
CA ASN A 326 21.97 46.54 30.86
C ASN A 326 21.65 47.41 32.10
N GLU A 327 22.67 47.89 32.82
CA GLU A 327 22.54 48.70 34.05
C GLU A 327 21.79 48.01 35.21
N MET A 328 21.61 46.68 35.14
CA MET A 328 20.94 45.86 36.15
C MET A 328 21.92 45.37 37.23
N TRP A 329 22.49 46.33 37.97
CA TRP A 329 23.57 46.07 38.90
C TRP A 329 23.20 45.19 40.10
N ASP A 330 21.96 45.27 40.59
CA ASP A 330 21.46 44.39 41.66
C ASP A 330 21.53 42.91 41.25
N GLU A 331 21.12 42.60 40.02
CA GLU A 331 21.17 41.23 39.47
C GLU A 331 22.61 40.80 39.19
N ALA A 332 23.45 41.69 38.64
CA ALA A 332 24.87 41.42 38.44
C ALA A 332 25.58 41.06 39.76
N TYR A 333 25.29 41.80 40.84
CA TYR A 333 25.83 41.51 42.16
C TYR A 333 25.30 40.19 42.73
N ARG A 334 24.00 39.88 42.54
CA ARG A 334 23.40 38.62 42.97
C ARG A 334 24.11 37.42 42.32
N VAL A 335 24.25 37.43 40.99
CA VAL A 335 24.90 36.33 40.25
C VAL A 335 26.35 36.16 40.69
N ALA A 336 27.09 37.27 40.82
CA ALA A 336 28.49 37.24 41.27
C ALA A 336 28.64 36.67 42.69
N LYS A 337 27.72 37.02 43.60
CA LYS A 337 27.72 36.48 44.97
C LYS A 337 27.36 35.01 45.02
N GLN A 338 26.38 34.58 44.22
CA GLN A 338 25.87 33.22 44.22
C GLN A 338 26.83 32.22 43.54
N HIS A 339 27.46 32.62 42.43
CA HIS A 339 28.26 31.71 41.59
C HIS A 339 29.76 32.05 41.55
N GLY A 340 30.15 33.31 41.77
CA GLY A 340 31.55 33.76 41.77
C GLY A 340 32.19 33.90 43.15
N GLY A 341 31.39 33.79 44.22
CA GLY A 341 31.85 33.88 45.61
C GLY A 341 32.10 35.30 46.12
N PRO A 342 32.59 35.44 47.37
CA PRO A 342 32.73 36.74 48.04
C PRO A 342 33.60 37.73 47.27
N THR A 343 34.74 37.28 46.73
CA THR A 343 35.68 38.14 46.00
C THR A 343 35.06 38.73 44.72
N ALA A 344 34.35 37.91 43.94
CA ALA A 344 33.66 38.37 42.73
C ALA A 344 32.56 39.38 43.06
N SER A 345 31.76 39.11 44.11
CA SER A 345 30.70 40.04 44.53
C SER A 345 31.25 41.39 44.99
N LYS A 346 32.39 41.43 45.68
CA LYS A 346 33.08 42.67 46.06
C LYS A 346 33.51 43.48 44.84
N GLN A 347 34.07 42.81 43.83
CA GLN A 347 34.50 43.45 42.60
C GLN A 347 33.31 44.06 41.82
N VAL A 348 32.17 43.36 41.75
CA VAL A 348 30.96 43.88 41.10
C VAL A 348 30.37 45.06 41.89
N ALA A 349 30.33 44.98 43.22
CA ALA A 349 29.86 46.08 44.08
C ALA A 349 30.74 47.34 43.94
N TYR A 350 32.05 47.18 43.81
CA TYR A 350 32.95 48.30 43.55
C TYR A 350 32.70 48.94 42.17
N LEU A 351 32.53 48.13 41.12
CA LEU A 351 32.19 48.63 39.79
C LEU A 351 30.83 49.36 39.77
N TRP A 352 29.85 48.86 40.53
CA TRP A 352 28.55 49.50 40.69
C TRP A 352 28.66 50.83 41.44
N ALA A 353 29.44 50.89 42.52
CA ALA A 353 29.70 52.13 43.24
C ALA A 353 30.38 53.16 42.32
N LYS A 354 31.34 52.72 41.50
CA LYS A 354 32.02 53.57 40.51
C LYS A 354 31.07 54.14 39.46
N SER A 355 30.05 53.39 39.03
CA SER A 355 29.07 53.89 38.04
C SER A 355 28.08 54.91 38.62
N LEU A 356 27.78 54.84 39.93
CA LEU A 356 26.89 55.78 40.61
C LEU A 356 27.59 57.10 41.01
N GLY A 357 28.82 57.01 41.51
CA GLY A 357 29.60 58.16 41.99
C GLY A 357 29.07 58.83 43.27
N GLY A 358 29.89 59.71 43.86
CA GLY A 358 29.54 60.59 44.97
C GLY A 358 28.94 59.89 46.20
N ASP A 359 27.98 60.56 46.85
CA ASP A 359 27.32 60.06 48.08
C ASP A 359 26.56 58.75 47.86
N SER A 360 26.06 58.51 46.64
CA SER A 360 25.34 57.28 46.28
C SER A 360 26.26 56.07 46.28
N ALA A 361 27.51 56.22 45.82
CA ALA A 361 28.54 55.19 45.88
C ALA A 361 28.90 54.82 47.33
N VAL A 362 29.07 55.82 48.19
CA VAL A 362 29.39 55.65 49.63
C VAL A 362 28.26 54.93 50.35
N LYS A 363 27.00 55.32 50.13
CA LYS A 363 25.82 54.66 50.70
C LYS A 363 25.72 53.19 50.28
N LEU A 364 25.99 52.89 49.00
CA LEU A 364 25.96 51.53 48.47
C LEU A 364 27.05 50.65 49.10
N LEU A 365 28.30 51.13 49.14
CA LEU A 365 29.43 50.40 49.74
C LEU A 365 29.23 50.18 51.24
N THR A 366 28.66 51.17 51.93
CA THR A 366 28.28 51.05 53.36
C THR A 366 27.20 49.97 53.54
N LYS A 367 26.16 49.96 52.70
CA LYS A 367 25.07 48.96 52.74
C LYS A 367 25.58 47.53 52.59
N PHE A 368 26.61 47.31 51.78
CA PHE A 368 27.22 45.99 51.59
C PHE A 368 28.34 45.67 52.59
N GLY A 369 28.67 46.58 53.51
CA GLY A 369 29.77 46.41 54.47
C GLY A 369 31.15 46.39 53.80
N LEU A 370 31.30 47.05 52.65
CA LEU A 370 32.51 47.06 51.83
C LEU A 370 33.24 48.40 51.83
N LEU A 371 32.79 49.35 52.66
CA LEU A 371 33.34 50.71 52.70
C LEU A 371 34.83 50.72 53.05
N GLU A 372 35.24 50.05 54.13
CA GLU A 372 36.64 49.97 54.56
C GLU A 372 37.51 49.31 53.49
N THR A 373 37.06 48.18 52.94
CA THR A 373 37.80 47.47 51.87
C THR A 373 37.93 48.27 50.57
N ALA A 374 36.97 49.17 50.28
CA ALA A 374 37.02 50.05 49.12
C ALA A 374 37.95 51.25 49.35
N ILE A 375 38.07 51.73 50.59
CA ILE A 375 39.02 52.77 50.99
C ILE A 375 40.45 52.23 50.89
N ASP A 376 40.72 51.02 51.40
CA ASP A 376 42.04 50.38 51.33
C ASP A 376 42.47 50.18 49.86
N TYR A 377 41.57 49.65 49.02
CA TYR A 377 41.86 49.44 47.59
C TYR A 377 42.10 50.75 46.82
N ALA A 378 41.45 51.85 47.21
CA ALA A 378 41.65 53.17 46.62
C ALA A 378 42.92 53.85 47.13
N ALA A 379 43.36 53.56 48.36
CA ALA A 379 44.62 54.03 48.92
C ALA A 379 45.84 53.33 48.31
N ASP A 380 45.70 52.05 47.90
CA ASP A 380 46.77 51.27 47.27
C ASP A 380 46.91 51.50 45.75
N ASN A 381 45.88 52.04 45.08
CA ASN A 381 45.84 52.27 43.62
C ASN A 381 45.64 53.73 43.20
N GLY A 382 45.65 54.67 44.16
CA GLY A 382 45.68 56.12 43.93
C GLY A 382 47.10 56.63 43.95
#